data_AF-A0A7X7QN48-F1
#
_entry.id   AF-A0A7X7QN48-F1
#
_cell.length_a   1.000
_cell.length_b   1.000
_cell.length_c   1.000
_cell.angle_alpha   90.00
_cell.angle_beta   90.00
_cell.angle_gamma   90.00
#
_symmetry.space_group_name_H-M   'P 1'
#
loop_
_entity.id
_entity.type
_entity.pdbx_description
1 polymer ?
#
loop_
_entity_poly.entity_id
_entity_poly.type
_entity_poly.pdbx_seq_one_letter_code
_entity_poly.pdbx_strand_id
1 'polypeptide(L)'
;SGHAKSTYESKANGFLRALVQWLQKHMSDAFEVTYQGRAKAMVEWAKGGGGSIRAAAGIGPQETINFRDLINTIGGICLATHFAEQAPDYPFFSVLITGANRTQAAQDALRAVAGQSRTKQATAVLDALGLLDPASSETKVDPAQSKYAKFIVETLQAKGHGQVVNRAELVQDDHGVEYMLPGPARLEPEWGIVVLASLVYSGEVVLAVPGKKFDATAVAQLAGTSMDELLRFKHIEPPKDWNVPALKALFQVLGMTPGMAQLVTQGKDEPVQNLQQAVAKVVKRIVVTQQAIREGVSFWGVDLLATTKLAVQAGSLEQAKAFFEGLQAYSSPGKLKNLRCTAQEVEGHGKALVALDGIDAMREFVMDHGPVASWLATAESVLPDSHDWIDRMRAARTDIIEALKKTDATTLPTQSQSVGSALRGLKRDYITVYIGLHAKSRLGVSEDKRKAALLSDMRLQTLLKLAGIDLMPRQQLTEFQNRLAGLRRCFALTEQELDATPVCPHCGFRPSVEQAAAMGAQVIDNMDAQLDEMLAGWTGTLVGNLEDPI
;
A
#
# COMPACT_ATOMS: atom_id res chain seq x y z
N SER A 1 -80.59 -7.86 21.82
CA SER A 1 -80.57 -9.10 21.04
C SER A 1 -79.51 -9.00 19.95
N GLY A 2 -78.58 -9.96 19.85
CA GLY A 2 -77.43 -9.89 18.93
C GLY A 2 -77.78 -9.96 17.44
N HIS A 3 -78.90 -10.59 17.08
CA HIS A 3 -79.30 -10.79 15.68
C HIS A 3 -79.70 -9.51 14.94
N ALA A 4 -80.49 -8.64 15.57
CA ALA A 4 -80.91 -7.38 14.96
C ALA A 4 -79.71 -6.43 14.76
N LYS A 5 -78.84 -6.31 15.77
CA LYS A 5 -77.59 -5.54 15.69
C LYS A 5 -76.72 -6.01 14.52
N SER A 6 -76.48 -7.31 14.40
CA SER A 6 -75.69 -7.90 13.31
C SER A 6 -76.29 -7.63 11.93
N THR A 7 -77.62 -7.65 11.79
CA THR A 7 -78.29 -7.34 10.51
C THR A 7 -78.12 -5.87 10.11
N TYR A 8 -78.26 -4.94 11.05
CA TYR A 8 -78.04 -3.51 10.78
C TYR A 8 -76.56 -3.21 10.49
N GLU A 9 -75.63 -3.83 11.22
CA GLU A 9 -74.19 -3.72 10.95
C GLU A 9 -73.83 -4.26 9.55
N SER A 10 -74.40 -5.38 9.13
CA SER A 10 -74.18 -5.93 7.79
C SER A 10 -74.71 -4.99 6.69
N LYS A 11 -75.90 -4.40 6.88
CA LYS A 11 -76.45 -3.41 5.93
C LYS A 11 -75.60 -2.14 5.89
N ALA A 12 -75.21 -1.61 7.05
CA ALA A 12 -74.34 -0.43 7.15
C ALA A 12 -72.99 -0.67 6.45
N ASN A 13 -72.37 -1.84 6.66
CA ASN A 13 -71.13 -2.23 5.98
C ASN A 13 -71.31 -2.43 4.47
N GLY A 14 -72.51 -2.84 4.03
CA GLY A 14 -72.85 -2.93 2.61
C GLY A 14 -72.94 -1.54 1.97
N PHE A 15 -73.68 -0.62 2.57
CA PHE A 15 -73.80 0.76 2.09
C PHE A 15 -72.47 1.51 2.17
N LEU A 16 -71.68 1.31 3.22
CA LEU A 16 -70.35 1.89 3.35
C LEU A 16 -69.43 1.43 2.20
N ARG A 17 -69.43 0.14 1.86
CA ARG A 17 -68.65 -0.38 0.72
C ARG A 17 -69.11 0.24 -0.60
N ALA A 18 -70.41 0.34 -0.83
CA ALA A 18 -70.96 0.96 -2.04
C ALA A 18 -70.57 2.44 -2.13
N LEU A 19 -70.66 3.18 -1.02
CA LEU A 19 -70.27 4.58 -0.94
C LEU A 19 -68.77 4.77 -1.21
N VAL A 20 -67.92 3.96 -0.59
CA VAL A 20 -66.45 4.02 -0.80
C VAL A 20 -66.10 3.72 -2.25
N GLN A 21 -66.70 2.71 -2.88
CA GLN A 21 -66.49 2.41 -4.30
C GLN A 21 -66.95 3.56 -5.21
N TRP A 22 -68.10 4.15 -4.90
CA TRP A 22 -68.59 5.31 -5.65
C TRP A 22 -67.65 6.50 -5.52
N LEU A 23 -67.22 6.83 -4.30
CA LEU A 23 -66.27 7.91 -4.04
C LEU A 23 -64.94 7.68 -4.76
N GLN A 24 -64.40 6.46 -4.74
CA GLN A 24 -63.18 6.11 -5.48
C GLN A 24 -63.33 6.28 -7.00
N LYS A 25 -64.51 5.96 -7.55
CA LYS A 25 -64.79 6.11 -8.99
C LYS A 25 -64.98 7.58 -9.39
N HIS A 26 -65.48 8.41 -8.47
CA HIS A 26 -65.83 9.81 -8.72
C HIS A 26 -64.92 10.82 -7.99
N MET A 27 -63.70 10.43 -7.60
CA MET A 27 -62.78 11.32 -6.86
C MET A 27 -62.44 12.60 -7.64
N SER A 28 -62.46 12.53 -8.97
CA SER A 28 -62.03 13.59 -9.88
C SER A 28 -63.10 14.65 -10.19
N ASP A 29 -64.37 14.28 -10.09
CA ASP A 29 -65.53 15.02 -10.59
C ASP A 29 -66.61 15.28 -9.53
N ALA A 30 -66.70 14.47 -8.47
CA ALA A 30 -67.66 14.70 -7.38
C ALA A 30 -67.19 15.70 -6.32
N PHE A 31 -65.97 16.23 -6.43
CA PHE A 31 -65.37 17.16 -5.48
C PHE A 31 -64.88 18.43 -6.15
N GLU A 32 -65.14 19.56 -5.50
CA GLU A 32 -64.62 20.87 -5.88
C GLU A 32 -63.56 21.33 -4.88
N VAL A 33 -62.52 21.99 -5.39
CA VAL A 33 -61.48 22.63 -4.58
C VAL A 33 -61.55 24.13 -4.83
N THR A 34 -61.62 24.89 -3.73
CA THR A 34 -61.68 26.36 -3.76
C THR A 34 -60.32 26.93 -3.40
N TYR A 35 -59.74 27.71 -4.32
CA TYR A 35 -58.48 28.44 -4.10
C TYR A 35 -58.62 29.88 -4.62
N GLN A 36 -58.22 30.86 -3.80
CA GLN A 36 -58.35 32.30 -4.09
C GLN A 36 -59.75 32.71 -4.59
N GLY A 37 -60.80 32.18 -3.95
CA GLY A 37 -62.20 32.50 -4.27
C GLY A 37 -62.74 31.82 -5.53
N ARG A 38 -61.96 30.97 -6.22
CA ARG A 38 -62.41 30.20 -7.38
C ARG A 38 -62.59 28.73 -7.00
N ALA A 39 -63.80 28.21 -7.15
CA ALA A 39 -64.12 26.79 -7.02
C ALA A 39 -64.02 26.12 -8.38
N LYS A 40 -63.30 25.00 -8.47
CA LYS A 40 -63.21 24.17 -9.69
C LYS A 40 -63.18 22.70 -9.32
N ALA A 41 -63.63 21.84 -10.24
CA ALA A 41 -63.43 20.40 -10.13
C ALA A 41 -61.93 20.07 -10.13
N MET A 42 -61.52 18.99 -9.46
CA MET A 42 -60.10 18.64 -9.30
C MET A 42 -59.34 18.51 -10.64
N VAL A 43 -59.99 17.97 -11.67
CA VAL A 43 -59.41 17.80 -13.01
C VAL A 43 -59.08 19.14 -13.68
N GLU A 44 -59.86 20.18 -13.40
CA GLU A 44 -59.65 21.49 -14.02
C GLU A 44 -58.44 22.22 -13.42
N TRP A 45 -58.16 22.02 -12.14
CA TRP A 45 -56.94 22.52 -11.51
C TRP A 45 -55.69 21.91 -12.15
N ALA A 46 -55.72 20.61 -12.45
CA ALA A 46 -54.59 19.92 -13.08
C ALA A 46 -54.29 20.41 -14.51
N LYS A 47 -55.33 20.70 -15.30
CA LYS A 47 -55.18 21.25 -16.66
C LYS A 47 -54.51 22.63 -16.65
N GLY A 48 -54.76 23.45 -15.62
CA GLY A 48 -54.14 24.76 -15.46
C GLY A 48 -52.66 24.72 -15.05
N GLY A 49 -52.21 23.63 -14.42
CA GLY A 49 -50.83 23.44 -13.96
C GLY A 49 -49.87 22.84 -15.00
N GLY A 50 -50.26 22.76 -16.28
CA GLY A 50 -49.36 22.34 -17.37
C GLY A 50 -49.16 20.82 -17.55
N GLY A 51 -50.00 19.96 -16.95
CA GLY A 51 -49.86 18.51 -17.09
C GLY A 51 -51.09 17.68 -16.67
N SER A 52 -50.92 16.35 -16.61
CA SER A 52 -51.93 15.46 -16.02
C SER A 52 -51.72 15.33 -14.50
N ILE A 53 -52.80 15.07 -13.74
CA ILE A 53 -52.74 14.80 -12.29
C ILE A 53 -51.68 13.75 -11.95
N ARG A 54 -51.55 12.72 -12.79
CA ARG A 54 -50.58 11.64 -12.59
C ARG A 54 -49.13 12.11 -12.74
N ALA A 55 -48.86 12.97 -13.72
CA ALA A 55 -47.54 13.55 -13.91
C ALA A 55 -47.17 14.46 -12.73
N ALA A 56 -48.10 15.29 -12.26
CA ALA A 56 -47.90 16.15 -11.10
C ALA A 56 -47.72 15.36 -9.79
N ALA A 57 -48.33 14.18 -9.68
CA ALA A 57 -48.18 13.30 -8.52
C ALA A 57 -46.93 12.38 -8.59
N GLY A 58 -46.20 12.36 -9.72
CA GLY A 58 -45.04 11.49 -9.89
C GLY A 58 -45.35 10.00 -9.96
N ILE A 59 -46.58 9.64 -10.35
CA ILE A 59 -47.11 8.27 -10.29
C ILE A 59 -46.99 7.59 -11.67
N GLY A 60 -46.59 6.32 -11.69
CA GLY A 60 -46.42 5.55 -12.93
C GLY A 60 -47.73 5.25 -13.69
N PRO A 61 -47.68 4.81 -14.96
CA PRO A 61 -48.88 4.57 -15.78
C PRO A 61 -49.88 3.54 -15.20
N GLN A 62 -49.39 2.62 -14.38
CA GLN A 62 -50.13 1.50 -13.79
C GLN A 62 -50.50 1.73 -12.32
N GLU A 63 -50.03 2.81 -11.70
CA GLU A 63 -50.25 3.06 -10.27
C GLU A 63 -51.51 3.90 -10.03
N THR A 64 -52.23 3.58 -8.95
CA THR A 64 -53.46 4.26 -8.55
C THR A 64 -53.17 5.33 -7.50
N ILE A 65 -53.63 6.56 -7.74
CA ILE A 65 -53.56 7.64 -6.75
C ILE A 65 -54.65 7.43 -5.69
N ASN A 66 -54.29 7.53 -4.41
CA ASN A 66 -55.30 7.56 -3.34
C ASN A 66 -55.86 8.98 -3.17
N PHE A 67 -57.01 9.10 -2.48
CA PHE A 67 -57.70 10.37 -2.33
C PHE A 67 -56.85 11.45 -1.63
N ARG A 68 -56.07 11.08 -0.61
CA ARG A 68 -55.21 12.01 0.14
C ARG A 68 -54.13 12.59 -0.76
N ASP A 69 -53.45 11.74 -1.52
CA ASP A 69 -52.36 12.15 -2.40
C ASP A 69 -52.90 12.98 -3.58
N LEU A 70 -54.13 12.69 -4.04
CA LEU A 70 -54.83 13.54 -5.01
C LEU A 70 -55.08 14.95 -4.46
N ILE A 71 -55.64 15.08 -3.25
CA ILE A 71 -55.85 16.36 -2.58
C ILE A 71 -54.52 17.12 -2.40
N ASN A 72 -53.47 16.44 -1.92
CA ASN A 72 -52.15 17.03 -1.76
C ASN A 72 -51.56 17.51 -3.10
N THR A 73 -51.75 16.75 -4.18
CA THR A 73 -51.29 17.13 -5.52
C THR A 73 -52.00 18.40 -6.00
N ILE A 74 -53.33 18.47 -5.89
CA ILE A 74 -54.10 19.65 -6.28
C ILE A 74 -53.73 20.85 -5.40
N GLY A 75 -53.59 20.66 -4.08
CA GLY A 75 -53.12 21.68 -3.16
C GLY A 75 -51.74 22.22 -3.55
N GLY A 76 -50.82 21.33 -3.93
CA GLY A 76 -49.50 21.70 -4.45
C GLY A 76 -49.57 22.54 -5.71
N ILE A 77 -50.42 22.18 -6.68
CA ILE A 77 -50.64 22.96 -7.92
C ILE A 77 -51.18 24.36 -7.59
N CYS A 78 -52.16 24.44 -6.69
CA CYS A 78 -52.76 25.73 -6.30
C CYS A 78 -51.75 26.63 -5.58
N LEU A 79 -50.96 26.08 -4.65
CA LEU A 79 -50.06 26.83 -3.79
C LEU A 79 -48.66 27.04 -4.41
N ALA A 80 -48.31 26.35 -5.50
CA ALA A 80 -46.99 26.40 -6.10
C ALA A 80 -46.50 27.83 -6.38
N THR A 81 -47.33 28.66 -7.02
CA THR A 81 -46.97 30.06 -7.32
C THR A 81 -46.74 30.86 -6.06
N HIS A 82 -47.57 30.68 -5.03
CA HIS A 82 -47.44 31.39 -3.76
C HIS A 82 -46.11 31.04 -3.07
N PHE A 83 -45.74 29.76 -3.04
CA PHE A 83 -44.46 29.34 -2.46
C PHE A 83 -43.25 29.82 -3.28
N ALA A 84 -43.34 29.80 -4.61
CA ALA A 84 -42.27 30.29 -5.48
C ALA A 84 -42.04 31.80 -5.33
N GLU A 85 -43.10 32.58 -5.12
CA GLU A 85 -43.00 34.02 -4.84
C GLU A 85 -42.47 34.29 -3.43
N GLN A 86 -42.86 33.48 -2.45
CA GLN A 86 -42.47 33.64 -1.05
C GLN A 86 -41.01 33.23 -0.78
N ALA A 87 -40.52 32.19 -1.47
CA ALA A 87 -39.17 31.65 -1.31
C ALA A 87 -38.57 31.29 -2.69
N PRO A 88 -38.20 32.30 -3.50
CA PRO A 88 -37.70 32.08 -4.86
C PRO A 88 -36.41 31.25 -4.90
N ASP A 89 -35.64 31.26 -3.81
CA ASP A 89 -34.39 30.53 -3.69
C ASP A 89 -34.52 29.19 -2.96
N TYR A 90 -35.73 28.73 -2.63
CA TYR A 90 -35.92 27.45 -1.91
C TYR A 90 -35.34 26.26 -2.71
N PRO A 91 -34.68 25.28 -2.05
CA PRO A 91 -34.10 24.11 -2.72
C PRO A 91 -35.17 23.21 -3.36
N PHE A 92 -34.92 22.76 -4.59
CA PHE A 92 -35.79 21.82 -5.28
C PHE A 92 -35.26 20.39 -5.12
N PHE A 93 -36.01 19.54 -4.43
CA PHE A 93 -35.62 18.16 -4.16
C PHE A 93 -36.14 17.20 -5.24
N SER A 94 -35.30 16.30 -5.72
CA SER A 94 -35.69 15.23 -6.65
C SER A 94 -36.45 14.07 -6.00
N VAL A 95 -36.65 14.14 -4.67
CA VAL A 95 -37.44 13.19 -3.88
C VAL A 95 -38.42 13.96 -3.00
N LEU A 96 -39.54 13.31 -2.64
CA LEU A 96 -40.54 13.93 -1.77
C LEU A 96 -39.99 14.13 -0.35
N ILE A 97 -39.83 15.38 0.05
CA ILE A 97 -39.51 15.78 1.43
C ILE A 97 -40.74 16.39 2.09
N THR A 98 -40.98 15.99 3.33
CA THR A 98 -42.09 16.43 4.18
C THR A 98 -41.55 16.70 5.59
N GLY A 99 -42.33 17.38 6.43
CA GLY A 99 -41.96 17.56 7.84
C GLY A 99 -41.71 16.24 8.59
N ALA A 100 -42.32 15.14 8.16
CA ALA A 100 -42.15 13.83 8.80
C ALA A 100 -40.82 13.13 8.48
N ASN A 101 -40.21 13.41 7.33
CA ASN A 101 -38.96 12.75 6.90
C ASN A 101 -37.75 13.70 6.81
N ARG A 102 -37.96 15.01 6.96
CA ARG A 102 -36.91 16.04 6.86
C ARG A 102 -35.72 15.78 7.77
N THR A 103 -35.97 15.52 9.07
CA THR A 103 -34.90 15.27 10.06
C THR A 103 -34.02 14.09 9.66
N GLN A 104 -34.65 12.99 9.22
CA GLN A 104 -33.93 11.80 8.76
C GLN A 104 -33.15 12.08 7.48
N ALA A 105 -33.75 12.80 6.52
CA ALA A 105 -33.12 13.20 5.27
C ALA A 105 -31.86 14.05 5.50
N ALA A 106 -31.95 15.01 6.42
CA ALA A 106 -30.82 15.84 6.84
C ALA A 106 -29.73 15.00 7.50
N GLN A 107 -30.07 14.07 8.40
CA GLN A 107 -29.10 13.15 9.01
C GLN A 107 -28.40 12.27 7.97
N ASP A 108 -29.12 11.78 6.97
CA ASP A 108 -28.55 11.01 5.85
C ASP A 108 -27.59 11.85 5.01
N ALA A 109 -27.90 13.13 4.78
CA ALA A 109 -26.98 14.06 4.14
C ALA A 109 -25.72 14.31 4.99
N LEU A 110 -25.83 14.45 6.32
CA LEU A 110 -24.67 14.57 7.22
C LEU A 110 -23.75 13.35 7.15
N ARG A 111 -24.31 12.14 7.14
CA ARG A 111 -23.55 10.90 6.94
C ARG A 111 -22.79 10.90 5.62
N ALA A 112 -23.44 11.34 4.54
CA ALA A 112 -22.81 11.48 3.23
C ALA A 112 -21.68 12.52 3.22
N VAL A 113 -21.82 13.65 3.94
CA VAL A 113 -20.74 14.65 4.11
C VAL A 113 -19.54 14.05 4.87
N ALA A 114 -19.78 13.18 5.86
CA ALA A 114 -18.72 12.46 6.57
C ALA A 114 -18.05 11.34 5.76
N GLY A 115 -18.41 11.15 4.49
CA GLY A 115 -17.82 10.15 3.60
C GLY A 115 -18.47 8.76 3.67
N GLN A 116 -19.62 8.62 4.31
CA GLN A 116 -20.39 7.36 4.26
C GLN A 116 -21.08 7.20 2.90
N SER A 117 -21.46 5.96 2.57
CA SER A 117 -22.17 5.64 1.33
C SER A 117 -23.46 6.45 1.20
N ARG A 118 -23.65 7.11 0.06
CA ARG A 118 -24.78 8.00 -0.16
C ARG A 118 -26.04 7.23 -0.48
N THR A 119 -27.11 7.51 0.28
CA THR A 119 -28.45 7.06 -0.08
C THR A 119 -29.02 7.96 -1.17
N LYS A 120 -30.05 7.48 -1.90
CA LYS A 120 -30.76 8.32 -2.88
C LYS A 120 -31.28 9.63 -2.27
N GLN A 121 -31.74 9.56 -1.01
CA GLN A 121 -32.23 10.71 -0.27
C GLN A 121 -31.10 11.69 0.09
N ALA A 122 -29.94 11.19 0.55
CA ALA A 122 -28.79 12.03 0.83
C ALA A 122 -28.30 12.77 -0.42
N THR A 123 -28.21 12.08 -1.56
CA THR A 123 -27.83 12.69 -2.84
C THR A 123 -28.83 13.77 -3.25
N ALA A 124 -30.14 13.50 -3.17
CA ALA A 124 -31.16 14.48 -3.52
C ALA A 124 -31.10 15.74 -2.64
N VAL A 125 -30.81 15.60 -1.34
CA VAL A 125 -30.65 16.75 -0.44
C VAL A 125 -29.39 17.55 -0.75
N LEU A 126 -28.23 16.88 -0.91
CA LEU A 126 -26.97 17.56 -1.20
C LEU A 126 -27.00 18.27 -2.56
N ASP A 127 -27.64 17.67 -3.57
CA ASP A 127 -27.83 18.25 -4.90
C ASP A 127 -28.74 19.48 -4.84
N ALA A 128 -29.90 19.38 -4.18
CA ALA A 128 -30.84 20.49 -4.01
C ALA A 128 -30.23 21.68 -3.26
N LEU A 129 -29.29 21.41 -2.35
CA LEU A 129 -28.54 22.43 -1.62
C LEU A 129 -27.33 22.97 -2.39
N GLY A 130 -27.04 22.44 -3.59
CA GLY A 130 -25.89 22.85 -4.42
C GLY A 130 -24.54 22.49 -3.80
N LEU A 131 -24.48 21.41 -3.03
CA LEU A 131 -23.29 20.96 -2.28
C LEU A 131 -22.51 19.85 -2.98
N LEU A 132 -22.88 19.49 -4.20
CA LEU A 132 -22.20 18.47 -5.00
C LEU A 132 -21.39 19.12 -6.11
N ASP A 133 -20.16 18.66 -6.31
CA ASP A 133 -19.32 19.07 -7.44
C ASP A 133 -19.92 18.51 -8.75
N PRO A 134 -20.35 19.37 -9.70
CA PRO A 134 -20.92 18.94 -10.98
C PRO A 134 -19.87 18.39 -11.96
N ALA A 135 -18.58 18.67 -11.74
CA ALA A 135 -17.49 18.32 -12.66
C ALA A 135 -16.80 16.99 -12.31
N SER A 136 -16.95 16.50 -11.08
CA SER A 136 -16.30 15.28 -10.63
C SER A 136 -17.19 14.05 -10.87
N SER A 137 -16.66 13.05 -11.59
CA SER A 137 -17.28 11.72 -11.73
C SER A 137 -17.41 11.00 -10.39
N GLU A 138 -16.53 11.32 -9.45
CA GLU A 138 -16.66 10.99 -8.04
C GLU A 138 -17.45 12.11 -7.37
N THR A 139 -18.69 11.83 -6.97
CA THR A 139 -19.61 12.82 -6.39
C THR A 139 -19.00 13.39 -5.09
N LYS A 140 -18.18 14.44 -5.14
CA LYS A 140 -17.52 15.04 -3.97
C LYS A 140 -18.42 16.13 -3.40
N VAL A 141 -18.40 16.31 -2.07
CA VAL A 141 -19.07 17.46 -1.44
C VAL A 141 -18.20 18.69 -1.67
N ASP A 142 -18.78 19.72 -2.29
CA ASP A 142 -18.17 21.03 -2.50
C ASP A 142 -19.16 22.14 -2.14
N PRO A 143 -18.98 22.83 -1.00
CA PRO A 143 -19.85 23.94 -0.62
C PRO A 143 -19.60 25.22 -1.44
N ALA A 144 -18.49 25.32 -2.19
CA ALA A 144 -18.10 26.57 -2.85
C ALA A 144 -19.11 27.05 -3.90
N GLN A 145 -19.90 26.14 -4.47
CA GLN A 145 -20.93 26.48 -5.47
C GLN A 145 -22.32 26.74 -4.84
N SER A 146 -22.53 26.35 -3.58
CA SER A 146 -23.82 26.53 -2.91
C SER A 146 -24.06 27.99 -2.55
N LYS A 147 -25.15 28.56 -3.07
CA LYS A 147 -25.59 29.92 -2.71
C LYS A 147 -25.86 30.06 -1.19
N TYR A 148 -26.32 28.99 -0.54
CA TYR A 148 -26.59 28.99 0.89
C TYR A 148 -25.29 28.98 1.70
N ALA A 149 -24.29 28.21 1.26
CA ALA A 149 -22.98 28.19 1.90
C ALA A 149 -22.28 29.55 1.77
N LYS A 150 -22.33 30.17 0.57
CA LYS A 150 -21.79 31.52 0.32
C LYS A 150 -22.37 32.55 1.28
N PHE A 151 -23.69 32.57 1.46
CA PHE A 151 -24.33 33.47 2.42
C PHE A 151 -23.77 33.32 3.84
N ILE A 152 -23.62 32.08 4.31
CA ILE A 152 -23.09 31.82 5.67
C ILE A 152 -21.64 32.33 5.79
N VAL A 153 -20.82 32.05 4.78
CA VAL A 153 -19.41 32.47 4.75
C VAL A 153 -19.29 33.99 4.69
N GLU A 154 -20.07 34.66 3.84
CA GLU A 154 -20.11 36.13 3.74
C GLU A 154 -20.59 36.76 5.07
N THR A 155 -21.59 36.17 5.71
CA THR A 155 -22.07 36.61 7.04
C THR A 155 -20.98 36.51 8.10
N LEU A 156 -20.19 35.43 8.08
CA LEU A 156 -19.07 35.22 8.99
C LEU A 156 -17.93 36.21 8.71
N GLN A 157 -17.60 36.45 7.43
CA GLN A 157 -16.54 37.38 7.04
C GLN A 157 -16.87 38.84 7.40
N ALA A 158 -18.15 39.22 7.33
CA ALA A 158 -18.61 40.57 7.67
C ALA A 158 -18.41 40.94 9.16
N LYS A 159 -18.26 39.96 10.06
CA LYS A 159 -18.05 40.18 11.50
C LYS A 159 -16.64 40.65 11.86
N GLY A 160 -15.66 40.47 10.98
CA GLY A 160 -14.24 40.78 11.24
C GLY A 160 -13.48 39.64 11.93
N HIS A 161 -12.14 39.72 11.94
CA HIS A 161 -11.27 38.66 12.44
C HIS A 161 -11.53 38.29 13.91
N GLY A 162 -11.67 36.99 14.19
CA GLY A 162 -11.84 36.45 15.54
C GLY A 162 -13.25 36.61 16.14
N GLN A 163 -14.19 37.19 15.40
CA GLN A 163 -15.59 37.30 15.82
C GLN A 163 -16.38 36.04 15.43
N VAL A 164 -17.46 35.78 16.15
CA VAL A 164 -18.34 34.63 15.94
C VAL A 164 -19.72 35.10 15.46
N VAL A 165 -20.40 34.29 14.65
CA VAL A 165 -21.80 34.53 14.26
C VAL A 165 -22.69 33.64 15.12
N ASN A 166 -23.56 34.24 15.93
CA ASN A 166 -24.46 33.48 16.80
C ASN A 166 -25.61 32.87 16.00
N ARG A 167 -26.23 31.81 16.55
CA ARG A 167 -27.39 31.16 15.93
C ARG A 167 -28.50 32.15 15.57
N ALA A 168 -28.83 33.07 16.48
CA ALA A 168 -29.89 34.06 16.28
C ALA A 168 -29.66 35.01 15.09
N GLU A 169 -28.43 35.04 14.56
CA GLU A 169 -28.08 35.87 13.42
C GLU A 169 -28.29 35.13 12.09
N LEU A 170 -28.14 33.79 12.11
CA LEU A 170 -28.37 32.94 10.95
C LEU A 170 -29.81 32.44 10.87
N VAL A 171 -30.42 32.15 12.03
CA VAL A 171 -31.75 31.59 12.18
C VAL A 171 -32.65 32.63 12.82
N GLN A 172 -33.72 32.98 12.12
CA GLN A 172 -34.70 33.97 12.56
C GLN A 172 -36.10 33.36 12.55
N ASP A 173 -36.95 33.83 13.45
CA ASP A 173 -38.36 33.45 13.49
C ASP A 173 -39.17 34.30 12.50
N ASP A 174 -40.03 33.66 11.73
CA ASP A 174 -41.05 34.29 10.91
C ASP A 174 -42.42 33.66 11.22
N HIS A 175 -43.28 34.39 11.92
CA HIS A 175 -44.61 33.96 12.33
C HIS A 175 -44.64 32.63 13.11
N GLY A 176 -43.65 32.41 13.99
CA GLY A 176 -43.57 31.20 14.82
C GLY A 176 -42.89 30.00 14.15
N VAL A 177 -42.30 30.20 12.96
CA VAL A 177 -41.48 29.20 12.28
C VAL A 177 -40.06 29.74 12.10
N GLU A 178 -39.07 28.98 12.56
CA GLU A 178 -37.67 29.34 12.41
C GLU A 178 -37.16 29.00 11.01
N TYR A 179 -36.44 29.94 10.40
CA TYR A 179 -35.76 29.75 9.12
C TYR A 179 -34.32 30.24 9.21
N MET A 180 -33.42 29.46 8.61
CA MET A 180 -32.12 29.95 8.20
C MET A 180 -32.28 30.67 6.85
N LEU A 181 -31.73 31.87 6.71
CA LEU A 181 -31.88 32.69 5.49
C LEU A 181 -33.38 32.98 5.18
N PRO A 182 -34.10 33.65 6.11
CA PRO A 182 -35.57 33.80 6.07
C PRO A 182 -36.10 34.62 4.88
N GLY A 183 -35.23 35.37 4.19
CA GLY A 183 -35.59 36.16 3.01
C GLY A 183 -35.89 35.26 1.81
N PRO A 184 -34.94 35.03 0.90
CA PRO A 184 -35.24 34.38 -0.37
C PRO A 184 -35.32 32.84 -0.29
N ALA A 185 -34.63 32.19 0.66
CA ALA A 185 -34.54 30.72 0.68
C ALA A 185 -35.42 30.03 1.72
N ARG A 186 -35.74 30.69 2.85
CA ARG A 186 -36.53 30.13 3.96
C ARG A 186 -36.13 28.69 4.31
N LEU A 187 -34.83 28.46 4.46
CA LEU A 187 -34.35 27.11 4.74
C LEU A 187 -34.76 26.71 6.14
N GLU A 188 -35.33 25.52 6.28
CA GLU A 188 -35.56 25.00 7.61
C GLU A 188 -34.23 24.73 8.33
N PRO A 189 -34.18 24.85 9.66
CA PRO A 189 -32.93 24.77 10.41
C PRO A 189 -32.13 23.49 10.14
N GLU A 190 -32.79 22.37 9.87
CA GLU A 190 -32.14 21.10 9.51
C GLU A 190 -31.32 21.20 8.22
N TRP A 191 -31.80 21.92 7.21
CA TRP A 191 -31.04 22.18 5.99
C TRP A 191 -29.86 23.10 6.25
N GLY A 192 -30.07 24.10 7.11
CA GLY A 192 -29.00 24.94 7.59
C GLY A 192 -27.85 24.16 8.23
N ILE A 193 -28.17 23.15 9.05
CA ILE A 193 -27.18 22.25 9.65
C ILE A 193 -26.42 21.44 8.58
N VAL A 194 -27.09 20.97 7.51
CA VAL A 194 -26.41 20.27 6.41
C VAL A 194 -25.41 21.19 5.71
N VAL A 195 -25.79 22.44 5.42
CA VAL A 195 -24.90 23.44 4.84
C VAL A 195 -23.72 23.73 5.78
N LEU A 196 -23.99 23.95 7.07
CA LEU A 196 -22.93 24.16 8.07
C LEU A 196 -21.97 22.97 8.18
N ALA A 197 -22.48 21.74 8.15
CA ALA A 197 -21.65 20.54 8.18
C ALA A 197 -20.74 20.44 6.94
N SER A 198 -21.24 20.84 5.77
CA SER A 198 -20.44 20.88 4.54
C SER A 198 -19.30 21.91 4.62
N LEU A 199 -19.55 23.06 5.27
CA LEU A 199 -18.54 24.10 5.54
C LEU A 199 -17.52 23.66 6.60
N VAL A 200 -17.96 22.91 7.61
CA VAL A 200 -17.05 22.26 8.58
C VAL A 200 -16.16 21.25 7.86
N TYR A 201 -16.72 20.47 6.93
CA TYR A 201 -15.98 19.52 6.10
C TYR A 201 -14.94 20.21 5.19
N SER A 202 -15.28 21.33 4.55
CA SER A 202 -14.32 22.12 3.76
C SER A 202 -13.30 22.90 4.61
N GLY A 203 -13.50 22.97 5.93
CA GLY A 203 -12.65 23.72 6.85
C GLY A 203 -12.82 25.24 6.72
N GLU A 204 -13.99 25.68 6.28
CA GLU A 204 -14.38 27.09 6.17
C GLU A 204 -15.03 27.63 7.43
N VAL A 205 -15.57 26.75 8.28
CA VAL A 205 -16.26 27.10 9.52
C VAL A 205 -15.96 26.08 10.62
N VAL A 206 -15.94 26.53 11.88
CA VAL A 206 -16.05 25.66 13.06
C VAL A 206 -17.44 25.85 13.68
N LEU A 207 -18.15 24.73 13.88
CA LEU A 207 -19.49 24.73 14.47
C LEU A 207 -19.41 24.47 15.98
N ALA A 208 -19.93 25.38 16.80
CA ALA A 208 -19.97 25.23 18.25
C ALA A 208 -21.38 24.88 18.75
N VAL A 209 -21.50 23.75 19.43
CA VAL A 209 -22.71 23.33 20.16
C VAL A 209 -22.45 23.37 21.68
N PRO A 210 -23.46 23.27 22.56
CA PRO A 210 -23.23 23.23 24.00
C PRO A 210 -22.26 22.13 24.41
N GLY A 211 -21.08 22.52 24.93
CA GLY A 211 -20.07 21.60 25.45
C GLY A 211 -19.11 21.03 24.41
N LYS A 212 -19.25 21.37 23.11
CA LYS A 212 -18.47 20.74 22.04
C LYS A 212 -18.30 21.64 20.81
N LYS A 213 -17.18 21.46 20.10
CA LYS A 213 -16.90 22.13 18.82
C LYS A 213 -16.57 21.08 17.76
N PHE A 214 -16.97 21.37 16.52
CA PHE A 214 -16.69 20.54 15.36
C PHE A 214 -15.89 21.31 14.33
N ASP A 215 -14.69 20.82 14.03
CA ASP A 215 -13.84 21.27 12.93
C ASP A 215 -13.75 20.17 11.85
N ALA A 216 -12.97 20.40 10.79
CA ALA A 216 -12.80 19.46 9.69
C ALA A 216 -12.27 18.06 10.12
N THR A 217 -11.64 17.94 11.29
CA THR A 217 -11.18 16.66 11.84
C THR A 217 -12.28 15.89 12.58
N ALA A 218 -13.33 16.59 13.03
CA ALA A 218 -14.43 16.03 13.81
C ALA A 218 -15.71 15.78 12.98
N VAL A 219 -15.64 15.78 11.65
CA VAL A 219 -16.80 15.62 10.75
C VAL A 219 -17.56 14.30 11.00
N ALA A 220 -16.85 13.20 11.22
CA ALA A 220 -17.48 11.92 11.56
C ALA A 220 -18.26 11.99 12.88
N GLN A 221 -17.73 12.73 13.86
CA GLN A 221 -18.38 12.96 15.14
C GLN A 221 -19.59 13.90 15.00
N LEU A 222 -19.51 14.90 14.13
CA LEU A 222 -20.63 15.79 13.78
C LEU A 222 -21.77 14.97 13.18
N ALA A 223 -21.49 14.12 12.19
CA ALA A 223 -22.51 13.29 11.54
C ALA A 223 -23.14 12.23 12.45
N GLY A 224 -22.45 11.84 13.52
CA GLY A 224 -23.00 10.95 14.57
C GLY A 224 -23.79 11.69 15.66
N THR A 225 -23.79 13.02 15.68
CA THR A 225 -24.55 13.82 16.65
C THR A 225 -26.00 13.94 16.20
N SER A 226 -26.96 13.95 17.15
CA SER A 226 -28.39 14.01 16.81
C SER A 226 -28.77 15.38 16.27
N MET A 227 -29.76 15.42 15.36
CA MET A 227 -30.24 16.67 14.79
C MET A 227 -30.72 17.65 15.88
N ASP A 228 -31.41 17.17 16.91
CA ASP A 228 -31.89 18.02 18.04
C ASP A 228 -30.75 18.73 18.79
N GLU A 229 -29.58 18.10 18.90
CA GLU A 229 -28.40 18.72 19.52
C GLU A 229 -27.75 19.73 18.57
N LEU A 230 -27.64 19.38 17.28
CA LEU A 230 -27.07 20.26 16.26
C LEU A 230 -27.90 21.53 16.06
N LEU A 231 -29.24 21.42 16.08
CA LEU A 231 -30.16 22.55 15.99
C LEU A 231 -30.00 23.58 17.12
N ARG A 232 -29.40 23.16 18.26
CA ARG A 232 -29.08 24.01 19.42
C ARG A 232 -27.66 24.59 19.37
N PHE A 233 -27.03 24.63 18.19
CA PHE A 233 -25.72 25.26 18.04
C PHE A 233 -25.74 26.71 18.59
N LYS A 234 -24.62 27.13 19.17
CA LYS A 234 -24.48 28.45 19.79
C LYS A 234 -24.05 29.49 18.78
N HIS A 235 -22.99 29.18 18.06
CA HIS A 235 -22.37 30.06 17.08
C HIS A 235 -21.54 29.25 16.09
N ILE A 236 -21.16 29.93 15.02
CA ILE A 236 -20.09 29.53 14.12
C ILE A 236 -18.92 30.50 14.27
N GLU A 237 -17.71 30.00 14.12
CA GLU A 237 -16.48 30.81 14.22
C GLU A 237 -15.56 30.55 13.03
N PRO A 238 -14.70 31.52 12.66
CA PRO A 238 -13.74 31.30 11.60
C PRO A 238 -12.76 30.18 12.00
N PRO A 239 -12.39 29.31 11.05
CA PRO A 239 -11.37 28.30 11.24
C PRO A 239 -10.03 28.98 11.51
N LYS A 240 -9.11 28.25 12.16
CA LYS A 240 -7.76 28.76 12.43
C LYS A 240 -7.03 29.15 11.14
N ASP A 241 -6.15 30.14 11.25
CA ASP A 241 -5.27 30.51 10.14
C ASP A 241 -4.35 29.35 9.76
N TRP A 242 -4.01 29.30 8.47
CA TRP A 242 -3.11 28.29 7.94
C TRP A 242 -1.74 28.36 8.63
N ASN A 243 -1.27 27.25 9.17
CA ASN A 243 0.12 27.10 9.59
C ASN A 243 1.02 26.84 8.37
N VAL A 244 1.13 27.84 7.50
CA VAL A 244 1.93 27.79 6.26
C VAL A 244 3.39 27.39 6.54
N PRO A 245 4.07 27.88 7.60
CA PRO A 245 5.42 27.44 7.92
C PRO A 245 5.53 25.93 8.16
N ALA A 246 4.62 25.34 8.96
CA ALA A 246 4.63 23.90 9.22
C ALA A 246 4.32 23.07 7.97
N LEU A 247 3.39 23.53 7.12
CA LEU A 247 3.10 22.87 5.84
C LEU A 247 4.33 22.86 4.92
N LYS A 248 5.03 23.99 4.79
CA LYS A 248 6.26 24.06 3.99
C LYS A 248 7.32 23.10 4.51
N ALA A 249 7.52 23.05 5.82
CA ALA A 249 8.46 22.12 6.45
C ALA A 249 8.07 20.66 6.19
N LEU A 250 6.77 20.30 6.24
CA LEU A 250 6.30 18.94 5.97
C LEU A 250 6.61 18.49 4.54
N PHE A 251 6.25 19.32 3.56
CA PHE A 251 6.56 19.02 2.16
C PHE A 251 8.07 18.89 1.95
N GLN A 252 8.87 19.78 2.54
CA GLN A 252 10.33 19.73 2.41
C GLN A 252 10.95 18.47 3.04
N VAL A 253 10.56 18.10 4.26
CA VAL A 253 11.07 16.91 4.95
C VAL A 253 10.72 15.62 4.20
N LEU A 254 9.58 15.60 3.50
CA LEU A 254 9.15 14.49 2.65
C LEU A 254 9.73 14.54 1.22
N GLY A 255 10.66 15.45 0.94
CA GLY A 255 11.34 15.56 -0.36
C GLY A 255 10.48 16.19 -1.48
N MET A 256 9.45 16.94 -1.13
CA MET A 256 8.56 17.65 -2.07
C MET A 256 8.84 19.15 -2.11
N THR A 257 8.29 19.82 -3.11
CA THR A 257 8.46 21.28 -3.26
C THR A 257 7.62 22.05 -2.24
N PRO A 258 8.20 23.00 -1.48
CA PRO A 258 7.46 23.80 -0.50
C PRO A 258 6.33 24.63 -1.12
N GLY A 259 6.36 24.89 -2.44
CA GLY A 259 5.29 25.55 -3.17
C GLY A 259 3.95 24.81 -3.12
N MET A 260 3.96 23.49 -2.90
CA MET A 260 2.75 22.68 -2.71
C MET A 260 1.92 23.14 -1.50
N ALA A 261 2.56 23.70 -0.47
CA ALA A 261 1.84 24.27 0.68
C ALA A 261 0.88 25.39 0.26
N GLN A 262 1.26 26.21 -0.74
CA GLN A 262 0.38 27.27 -1.25
C GLN A 262 -0.80 26.71 -2.05
N LEU A 263 -0.62 25.58 -2.71
CA LEU A 263 -1.71 24.91 -3.42
C LEU A 263 -2.72 24.29 -2.45
N VAL A 264 -2.25 23.80 -1.29
CA VAL A 264 -3.14 23.36 -0.20
C VAL A 264 -3.98 24.52 0.32
N THR A 265 -3.39 25.71 0.53
CA THR A 265 -4.17 26.88 1.00
C THR A 265 -5.20 27.38 -0.02
N GLN A 266 -5.01 27.06 -1.31
CA GLN A 266 -5.97 27.29 -2.40
C GLN A 266 -7.04 26.20 -2.51
N GLY A 267 -7.08 25.21 -1.61
CA GLY A 267 -8.11 24.16 -1.60
C GLY A 267 -7.87 23.00 -2.56
N LYS A 268 -6.67 22.86 -3.15
CA LYS A 268 -6.38 21.75 -4.07
C LYS A 268 -6.11 20.45 -3.32
N ASP A 269 -6.74 19.36 -3.76
CA ASP A 269 -6.55 18.03 -3.13
C ASP A 269 -5.26 17.33 -3.54
N GLU A 270 -4.78 17.53 -4.77
CA GLU A 270 -3.59 16.85 -5.32
C GLU A 270 -2.36 16.95 -4.38
N PRO A 271 -1.97 18.14 -3.88
CA PRO A 271 -0.89 18.25 -2.90
C PRO A 271 -1.12 17.43 -1.62
N VAL A 272 -2.37 17.30 -1.19
CA VAL A 272 -2.74 16.54 0.01
C VAL A 272 -2.62 15.05 -0.24
N GLN A 273 -3.09 14.57 -1.40
CA GLN A 273 -2.93 13.18 -1.80
C GLN A 273 -1.45 12.79 -1.92
N ASN A 274 -0.64 13.65 -2.54
CA ASN A 274 0.81 13.44 -2.63
C ASN A 274 1.45 13.35 -1.24
N LEU A 275 1.10 14.28 -0.34
CA LEU A 275 1.54 14.26 1.06
C LEU A 275 1.19 12.93 1.74
N GLN A 276 -0.07 12.50 1.64
CA GLN A 276 -0.55 11.25 2.26
C GLN A 276 0.16 10.01 1.70
N GLN A 277 0.42 9.95 0.39
CA GLN A 277 1.19 8.87 -0.22
C GLN A 277 2.64 8.82 0.29
N ALA A 278 3.30 9.96 0.42
CA ALA A 278 4.66 10.00 0.95
C ALA A 278 4.72 9.65 2.44
N VAL A 279 3.76 10.13 3.23
CA VAL A 279 3.60 9.74 4.64
C VAL A 279 3.45 8.22 4.76
N ALA A 280 2.54 7.61 3.99
CA ALA A 280 2.35 6.16 3.99
C ALA A 280 3.62 5.40 3.57
N LYS A 281 4.35 5.90 2.56
CA LYS A 281 5.63 5.32 2.12
C LYS A 281 6.67 5.37 3.23
N VAL A 282 6.79 6.51 3.93
CA VAL A 282 7.74 6.69 5.05
C VAL A 282 7.38 5.75 6.21
N VAL A 283 6.11 5.70 6.63
CA VAL A 283 5.67 4.80 7.72
C VAL A 283 5.98 3.34 7.37
N LYS A 284 5.67 2.89 6.14
CA LYS A 284 5.98 1.53 5.69
C LYS A 284 7.49 1.26 5.72
N ARG A 285 8.32 2.21 5.24
CA ARG A 285 9.78 2.10 5.29
C ARG A 285 10.27 1.95 6.72
N ILE A 286 9.83 2.81 7.64
CA ILE A 286 10.23 2.74 9.05
C ILE A 286 9.93 1.37 9.65
N VAL A 287 8.73 0.80 9.40
CA VAL A 287 8.37 -0.54 9.91
C VAL A 287 9.29 -1.63 9.37
N VAL A 288 9.59 -1.64 8.07
CA VAL A 288 10.51 -2.63 7.46
C VAL A 288 11.91 -2.49 8.04
N THR A 289 12.41 -1.26 8.18
CA THR A 289 13.73 -0.98 8.74
C THR A 289 13.80 -1.39 10.22
N GLN A 290 12.77 -1.13 11.02
CA GLN A 290 12.71 -1.57 12.41
C GLN A 290 12.78 -3.10 12.54
N GLN A 291 12.14 -3.84 11.63
CA GLN A 291 12.25 -5.30 11.60
C GLN A 291 13.68 -5.73 11.25
N ALA A 292 14.30 -5.11 10.24
CA ALA A 292 15.69 -5.38 9.87
C ALA A 292 16.69 -5.08 11.00
N ILE A 293 16.45 -4.03 11.80
CA ILE A 293 17.25 -3.73 12.99
C ILE A 293 17.15 -4.85 14.03
N ARG A 294 15.96 -5.43 14.22
CA ARG A 294 15.73 -6.53 15.18
C ARG A 294 16.37 -7.84 14.71
N GLU A 295 16.30 -8.13 13.41
CA GLU A 295 16.90 -9.32 12.81
C GLU A 295 18.43 -9.23 12.71
N GLY A 296 18.96 -8.01 12.69
CA GLY A 296 20.38 -7.73 12.52
C GLY A 296 20.77 -7.71 11.05
N VAL A 297 21.71 -6.82 10.68
CA VAL A 297 22.23 -6.74 9.30
C VAL A 297 23.70 -7.14 9.34
N SER A 298 23.96 -8.42 9.07
CA SER A 298 25.30 -8.99 9.13
C SER A 298 25.94 -9.16 7.76
N PHE A 299 27.23 -8.85 7.65
CA PHE A 299 28.06 -9.13 6.48
C PHE A 299 29.35 -9.83 6.92
N TRP A 300 29.62 -11.03 6.40
CA TRP A 300 30.73 -11.90 6.86
C TRP A 300 30.81 -12.09 8.39
N GLY A 301 29.65 -12.21 9.06
CA GLY A 301 29.58 -12.41 10.50
C GLY A 301 29.83 -11.14 11.34
N VAL A 302 30.04 -9.99 10.70
CA VAL A 302 30.08 -8.68 11.37
C VAL A 302 28.71 -8.03 11.29
N ASP A 303 28.14 -7.66 12.45
CA ASP A 303 26.93 -6.86 12.52
C ASP A 303 27.24 -5.40 12.15
N LEU A 304 26.78 -4.97 10.98
CA LEU A 304 27.03 -3.64 10.44
C LEU A 304 26.29 -2.55 11.23
N LEU A 305 25.14 -2.88 11.84
CA LEU A 305 24.35 -1.94 12.62
C LEU A 305 24.96 -1.68 14.00
N ALA A 306 25.56 -2.71 14.62
CA ALA A 306 26.27 -2.55 15.89
C ALA A 306 27.57 -1.77 15.74
N THR A 307 28.25 -1.90 14.59
CA THR A 307 29.48 -1.16 14.31
C THR A 307 29.24 0.31 13.93
N THR A 308 28.00 0.66 13.60
CA THR A 308 27.61 2.03 13.22
C THR A 308 26.82 2.67 14.36
N LYS A 309 26.83 4.01 14.47
CA LYS A 309 26.09 4.74 15.53
C LYS A 309 24.56 4.68 15.36
N LEU A 310 24.05 3.80 14.50
CA LEU A 310 22.65 3.72 14.07
C LEU A 310 21.76 2.99 15.08
N ALA A 311 22.33 2.12 15.94
CA ALA A 311 21.58 1.46 17.02
C ALA A 311 20.93 2.47 18.00
N VAL A 312 21.60 3.61 18.23
CA VAL A 312 21.09 4.71 19.08
C VAL A 312 19.88 5.42 18.43
N GLN A 313 19.67 5.25 17.12
CA GLN A 313 18.61 5.91 16.35
C GLN A 313 17.33 5.07 16.24
N ALA A 314 17.29 3.84 16.78
CA ALA A 314 16.07 3.04 16.79
C ALA A 314 14.92 3.73 17.55
N GLY A 315 15.23 4.43 18.66
CA GLY A 315 14.25 5.18 19.44
C GLY A 315 13.69 6.42 18.71
N SER A 316 14.51 7.09 17.87
CA SER A 316 14.04 8.23 17.08
C SER A 316 13.16 7.80 15.91
N LEU A 317 13.35 6.59 15.37
CA LEU A 317 12.48 6.01 14.35
C LEU A 317 11.07 5.73 14.88
N GLU A 318 10.91 5.27 16.13
CA GLU A 318 9.57 5.05 16.72
C GLU A 318 8.82 6.37 16.91
N GLN A 319 9.51 7.41 17.38
CA GLN A 319 8.91 8.75 17.52
C GLN A 319 8.52 9.34 16.16
N ALA A 320 9.37 9.18 15.15
CA ALA A 320 9.07 9.61 13.79
C ALA A 320 7.87 8.84 13.22
N LYS A 321 7.79 7.52 13.45
CA LYS A 321 6.65 6.70 13.03
C LYS A 321 5.34 7.22 13.61
N ALA A 322 5.26 7.41 14.93
CA ALA A 322 4.06 7.92 15.60
C ALA A 322 3.64 9.30 15.06
N PHE A 323 4.61 10.17 14.80
CA PHE A 323 4.37 11.48 14.19
C PHE A 323 3.76 11.36 12.78
N PHE A 324 4.40 10.59 11.88
CA PHE A 324 3.92 10.40 10.51
C PHE A 324 2.58 9.65 10.45
N GLU A 325 2.33 8.68 11.33
CA GLU A 325 1.01 8.03 11.47
C GLU A 325 -0.07 9.03 11.88
N GLY A 326 0.24 9.94 12.81
CA GLY A 326 -0.67 11.03 13.20
C GLY A 326 -1.04 11.97 12.05
N LEU A 327 -0.17 12.11 11.03
CA LEU A 327 -0.44 12.93 9.86
C LEU A 327 -1.47 12.33 8.90
N GLN A 328 -1.77 11.02 9.03
CA GLN A 328 -2.76 10.35 8.17
C GLN A 328 -4.18 10.86 8.37
N ALA A 329 -4.47 11.47 9.54
CA ALA A 329 -5.76 12.09 9.81
C ALA A 329 -6.03 13.30 8.90
N TYR A 330 -5.01 13.99 8.39
CA TYR A 330 -5.14 15.21 7.59
C TYR A 330 -5.29 14.94 6.09
N SER A 331 -6.39 14.29 5.72
CA SER A 331 -6.65 13.77 4.37
C SER A 331 -7.28 14.75 3.38
N SER A 332 -7.52 16.01 3.76
CA SER A 332 -8.07 17.04 2.88
C SER A 332 -7.48 18.42 3.21
N PRO A 333 -7.57 19.41 2.31
CA PRO A 333 -7.11 20.78 2.59
C PRO A 333 -7.74 21.34 3.87
N GLY A 334 -9.05 21.19 4.03
CA GLY A 334 -9.78 21.65 5.23
C GLY A 334 -9.26 21.00 6.53
N LYS A 335 -8.89 19.72 6.49
CA LYS A 335 -8.27 19.05 7.64
C LYS A 335 -6.87 19.61 7.92
N LEU A 336 -6.03 19.77 6.89
CA LEU A 336 -4.67 20.33 7.03
C LEU A 336 -4.66 21.76 7.59
N LYS A 337 -5.72 22.54 7.40
CA LYS A 337 -5.86 23.85 8.03
C LYS A 337 -5.82 23.80 9.56
N ASN A 338 -6.20 22.66 10.15
CA ASN A 338 -6.15 22.41 11.59
C ASN A 338 -4.86 21.70 12.05
N LEU A 339 -3.81 21.69 11.22
CA LEU A 339 -2.51 21.10 11.56
C LEU A 339 -1.94 21.73 12.84
N ARG A 340 -1.70 20.89 13.85
CA ARG A 340 -1.29 21.34 15.20
C ARG A 340 0.22 21.37 15.43
N CYS A 341 1.03 20.84 14.51
CA CYS A 341 2.47 20.78 14.68
C CYS A 341 3.17 22.08 14.25
N THR A 342 4.35 22.31 14.79
CA THR A 342 5.22 23.43 14.40
C THR A 342 6.22 23.03 13.32
N ALA A 343 6.78 24.00 12.60
CA ALA A 343 7.86 23.73 11.63
C ALA A 343 9.07 23.07 12.30
N GLN A 344 9.41 23.47 13.53
CA GLN A 344 10.54 22.93 14.29
C GLN A 344 10.33 21.47 14.70
N GLU A 345 9.11 21.09 15.09
CA GLU A 345 8.75 19.69 15.37
C GLU A 345 8.92 18.82 14.12
N VAL A 346 8.46 19.31 12.97
CA VAL A 346 8.59 18.63 11.67
C VAL A 346 10.06 18.43 11.30
N GLU A 347 10.86 19.49 11.38
CA GLU A 347 12.30 19.44 11.08
C GLU A 347 13.07 18.54 12.06
N GLY A 348 12.62 18.44 13.31
CA GLY A 348 13.18 17.54 14.32
C GLY A 348 13.17 16.08 13.87
N HIS A 349 12.16 15.67 13.10
CA HIS A 349 12.06 14.31 12.54
C HIS A 349 12.92 14.09 11.28
N GLY A 350 13.48 15.14 10.67
CA GLY A 350 14.35 15.04 9.50
C GLY A 350 15.59 14.17 9.75
N LYS A 351 16.18 14.25 10.95
CA LYS A 351 17.31 13.39 11.34
C LYS A 351 16.96 11.90 11.35
N ALA A 352 15.72 11.56 11.72
CA ALA A 352 15.25 10.18 11.70
C ALA A 352 15.07 9.65 10.27
N LEU A 353 14.71 10.51 9.31
CA LEU A 353 14.64 10.13 7.90
C LEU A 353 16.03 9.92 7.29
N VAL A 354 17.01 10.76 7.63
CA VAL A 354 18.40 10.56 7.19
C VAL A 354 18.96 9.23 7.75
N ALA A 355 18.65 8.93 9.01
CA ALA A 355 18.97 7.64 9.62
C ALA A 355 18.34 6.47 8.85
N LEU A 356 17.05 6.60 8.49
CA LEU A 356 16.29 5.63 7.71
C LEU A 356 16.95 5.35 6.36
N ASP A 357 17.35 6.40 5.64
CA ASP A 357 18.05 6.28 4.35
C ASP A 357 19.38 5.52 4.50
N GLY A 358 20.12 5.76 5.58
CA GLY A 358 21.38 5.05 5.86
C GLY A 358 21.21 3.57 6.13
N ILE A 359 20.21 3.18 6.91
CA ILE A 359 19.94 1.76 7.19
C ILE A 359 19.42 1.06 5.93
N ASP A 360 18.59 1.73 5.13
CA ASP A 360 18.13 1.19 3.84
C ASP A 360 19.31 0.90 2.91
N ALA A 361 20.27 1.84 2.79
CA ALA A 361 21.47 1.66 1.97
C ALA A 361 22.35 0.49 2.47
N MET A 362 22.46 0.28 3.79
CA MET A 362 23.17 -0.87 4.36
C MET A 362 22.48 -2.20 4.05
N ARG A 363 21.15 -2.22 4.13
CA ARG A 363 20.38 -3.43 3.80
C ARG A 363 20.55 -3.78 2.32
N GLU A 364 20.45 -2.80 1.44
CA GLU A 364 20.66 -2.97 0.00
C GLU A 364 22.07 -3.49 -0.30
N PHE A 365 23.11 -2.92 0.33
CA PHE A 365 24.48 -3.42 0.22
C PHE A 365 24.61 -4.91 0.59
N VAL A 366 24.02 -5.34 1.70
CA VAL A 366 24.07 -6.75 2.12
C VAL A 366 23.28 -7.65 1.16
N MET A 367 22.15 -7.18 0.65
CA MET A 367 21.38 -7.93 -0.34
C MET A 367 22.16 -8.12 -1.65
N ASP A 368 22.83 -7.07 -2.13
CA ASP A 368 23.57 -7.09 -3.40
C ASP A 368 24.84 -7.94 -3.33
N HIS A 369 25.59 -7.85 -2.23
CA HIS A 369 26.93 -8.46 -2.13
C HIS A 369 26.99 -9.70 -1.24
N GLY A 370 25.97 -9.92 -0.39
CA GLY A 370 25.89 -11.05 0.54
C GLY A 370 26.03 -12.42 -0.12
N PRO A 371 25.36 -12.71 -1.27
CA PRO A 371 25.51 -13.99 -1.96
C PRO A 371 26.94 -14.26 -2.42
N VAL A 372 27.62 -13.27 -3.01
CA VAL A 372 29.01 -13.40 -3.48
C VAL A 372 29.96 -13.55 -2.30
N ALA A 373 29.73 -12.79 -1.22
CA ALA A 373 30.50 -12.88 0.02
C ALA A 373 30.40 -14.28 0.66
N SER A 374 29.21 -14.86 0.71
CA SER A 374 28.98 -16.23 1.21
C SER A 374 29.65 -17.29 0.31
N TRP A 375 29.54 -17.13 -1.01
CA TRP A 375 30.22 -17.98 -1.97
C TRP A 375 31.73 -17.97 -1.76
N LEU A 376 32.34 -16.79 -1.59
CA LEU A 376 33.77 -16.63 -1.35
C LEU A 376 34.22 -17.23 -0.01
N ALA A 377 33.41 -17.11 1.03
CA ALA A 377 33.70 -17.74 2.32
C ALA A 377 33.71 -19.28 2.22
N THR A 378 32.82 -19.84 1.40
CA THR A 378 32.82 -21.28 1.10
C THR A 378 34.06 -21.67 0.29
N ALA A 379 34.39 -20.87 -0.73
CA ALA A 379 35.55 -21.05 -1.60
C ALA A 379 36.89 -21.06 -0.83
N GLU A 380 37.02 -20.22 0.21
CA GLU A 380 38.17 -20.16 1.12
C GLU A 380 38.50 -21.51 1.75
N SER A 381 37.50 -22.32 2.10
CA SER A 381 37.70 -23.63 2.72
C SER A 381 38.11 -24.76 1.76
N VAL A 382 38.06 -24.51 0.44
CA VAL A 382 38.24 -25.53 -0.60
C VAL A 382 39.68 -25.61 -1.08
N LEU A 383 40.39 -24.48 -1.09
CA LEU A 383 41.81 -24.43 -1.46
C LEU A 383 42.70 -24.71 -0.24
N PRO A 384 43.96 -25.16 -0.44
CA PRO A 384 44.90 -25.36 0.66
C PRO A 384 45.27 -24.02 1.31
N ASP A 385 45.37 -23.99 2.65
CA ASP A 385 45.67 -22.77 3.42
C ASP A 385 46.93 -22.02 2.98
N SER A 386 47.88 -22.71 2.34
CA SER A 386 49.14 -22.14 1.84
C SER A 386 49.04 -21.51 0.45
N HIS A 387 47.86 -21.42 -0.16
CA HIS A 387 47.71 -20.91 -1.53
C HIS A 387 47.52 -19.39 -1.53
N ASP A 388 48.30 -18.66 -2.35
CA ASP A 388 48.33 -17.18 -2.43
C ASP A 388 46.95 -16.51 -2.58
N TRP A 389 46.00 -17.18 -3.24
CA TRP A 389 44.62 -16.68 -3.37
C TRP A 389 43.91 -16.54 -2.00
N ILE A 390 44.18 -17.43 -1.05
CA ILE A 390 43.59 -17.37 0.31
C ILE A 390 44.11 -16.13 1.04
N ASP A 391 45.40 -15.83 0.94
CA ASP A 391 45.98 -14.62 1.54
C ASP A 391 45.36 -13.35 0.96
N ARG A 392 45.20 -13.29 -0.37
CA ARG A 392 44.52 -12.17 -1.04
C ARG A 392 43.05 -12.04 -0.62
N MET A 393 42.33 -13.16 -0.46
CA MET A 393 40.94 -13.17 0.00
C MET A 393 40.83 -12.67 1.46
N ARG A 394 41.70 -13.12 2.35
CA ARG A 394 41.73 -12.70 3.76
C ARG A 394 42.10 -11.22 3.92
N ALA A 395 43.05 -10.73 3.13
CA ALA A 395 43.42 -9.31 3.08
C ALA A 395 42.23 -8.46 2.62
N ALA A 396 41.63 -8.80 1.47
CA ALA A 396 40.47 -8.08 0.94
C ALA A 396 39.27 -8.10 1.90
N ARG A 397 39.01 -9.23 2.57
CA ARG A 397 37.97 -9.33 3.60
C ARG A 397 38.20 -8.35 4.74
N THR A 398 39.45 -8.26 5.22
CA THR A 398 39.83 -7.35 6.29
C THR A 398 39.67 -5.89 5.86
N ASP A 399 40.18 -5.53 4.69
CA ASP A 399 40.10 -4.17 4.14
C ASP A 399 38.65 -3.73 3.94
N ILE A 400 37.79 -4.60 3.39
CA ILE A 400 36.37 -4.30 3.17
C ILE A 400 35.65 -4.12 4.50
N ILE A 401 35.87 -4.99 5.49
CA ILE A 401 35.24 -4.86 6.81
C ILE A 401 35.70 -3.58 7.51
N GLU A 402 36.99 -3.25 7.44
CA GLU A 402 37.52 -2.02 8.05
C GLU A 402 36.99 -0.76 7.35
N ALA A 403 36.87 -0.79 6.02
CA ALA A 403 36.23 0.28 5.26
C ALA A 403 34.79 0.45 5.72
N LEU A 404 33.97 -0.61 5.73
CA LEU A 404 32.56 -0.56 6.13
C LEU A 404 32.34 -0.03 7.55
N LYS A 405 33.25 -0.32 8.49
CA LYS A 405 33.18 0.22 9.87
C LYS A 405 33.37 1.74 9.94
N LYS A 406 34.09 2.32 8.97
CA LYS A 406 34.38 3.76 8.90
C LYS A 406 33.40 4.52 8.00
N THR A 407 32.44 3.82 7.40
CA THR A 407 31.58 4.36 6.36
C THR A 407 30.28 4.90 6.92
N ASP A 408 29.95 6.11 6.49
CA ASP A 408 28.65 6.73 6.75
C ASP A 408 27.67 6.41 5.61
N ALA A 409 26.38 6.52 5.91
CA ALA A 409 25.26 6.33 5.00
C ALA A 409 25.44 6.98 3.60
N THR A 410 26.06 8.16 3.56
CA THR A 410 26.23 8.96 2.34
C THR A 410 27.36 8.50 1.44
N THR A 411 28.36 7.79 1.97
CA THR A 411 29.53 7.31 1.21
C THR A 411 29.43 5.83 0.85
N LEU A 412 28.46 5.13 1.44
CA LEU A 412 28.20 3.71 1.22
C LEU A 412 27.90 3.35 -0.25
N PRO A 413 27.12 4.11 -1.04
CA PRO A 413 26.86 3.75 -2.45
C PRO A 413 28.12 3.70 -3.31
N THR A 414 29.02 4.68 -3.16
CA THR A 414 30.29 4.72 -3.91
C THR A 414 31.21 3.58 -3.50
N GLN A 415 31.27 3.26 -2.20
CA GLN A 415 32.04 2.12 -1.72
C GLN A 415 31.44 0.78 -2.15
N SER A 416 30.10 0.67 -2.19
CA SER A 416 29.37 -0.53 -2.62
C SER A 416 29.82 -1.00 -4.00
N GLN A 417 30.00 -0.07 -4.95
CA GLN A 417 30.47 -0.39 -6.28
C GLN A 417 31.92 -0.93 -6.29
N SER A 418 32.81 -0.29 -5.52
CA SER A 418 34.21 -0.72 -5.38
C SER A 418 34.31 -2.11 -4.75
N VAL A 419 33.59 -2.33 -3.64
CA VAL A 419 33.51 -3.62 -2.95
C VAL A 419 32.97 -4.69 -3.89
N GLY A 420 31.87 -4.43 -4.59
CA GLY A 420 31.31 -5.38 -5.55
C GLY A 420 32.28 -5.76 -6.67
N SER A 421 33.09 -4.80 -7.15
CA SER A 421 34.14 -5.07 -8.14
C SER A 421 35.24 -5.98 -7.57
N ALA A 422 35.71 -5.70 -6.36
CA ALA A 422 36.72 -6.50 -5.66
C ALA A 422 36.24 -7.94 -5.42
N LEU A 423 35.01 -8.12 -4.92
CA LEU A 423 34.42 -9.44 -4.67
C LEU A 423 34.28 -10.26 -5.97
N ARG A 424 33.78 -9.65 -7.05
CA ARG A 424 33.67 -10.31 -8.35
C ARG A 424 35.04 -10.64 -8.95
N GLY A 425 36.04 -9.78 -8.74
CA GLY A 425 37.43 -10.03 -9.12
C GLY A 425 37.99 -11.27 -8.43
N LEU A 426 37.88 -11.34 -7.10
CA LEU A 426 38.32 -12.50 -6.31
C LEU A 426 37.63 -13.80 -6.73
N LYS A 427 36.32 -13.74 -7.02
CA LYS A 427 35.54 -14.88 -7.51
C LYS A 427 36.06 -15.38 -8.85
N ARG A 428 36.32 -14.49 -9.81
CA ARG A 428 36.87 -14.85 -11.13
C ARG A 428 38.27 -15.47 -11.03
N ASP A 429 39.12 -14.88 -10.17
CA ASP A 429 40.46 -15.40 -9.92
C ASP A 429 40.40 -16.81 -9.33
N TYR A 430 39.48 -17.05 -8.38
CA TYR A 430 39.25 -18.37 -7.81
C TYR A 430 38.88 -19.39 -8.88
N ILE A 431 37.89 -19.06 -9.73
CA ILE A 431 37.40 -19.98 -10.77
C ILE A 431 38.55 -20.41 -11.68
N THR A 432 39.40 -19.46 -12.09
CA THR A 432 40.61 -19.73 -12.89
C THR A 432 41.56 -20.69 -12.17
N VAL A 433 41.88 -20.41 -10.90
CA VAL A 433 42.76 -21.24 -10.07
C VAL A 433 42.20 -22.65 -9.90
N TYR A 434 40.92 -22.76 -9.56
CA TYR A 434 40.25 -24.03 -9.30
C TYR A 434 40.18 -24.90 -10.56
N ILE A 435 39.84 -24.32 -11.72
CA ILE A 435 39.84 -25.04 -13.01
C ILE A 435 41.25 -25.56 -13.32
N GLY A 436 42.29 -24.74 -13.11
CA GLY A 436 43.67 -25.15 -13.31
C GLY A 436 44.09 -26.33 -12.42
N LEU A 437 43.72 -26.31 -11.14
CA LEU A 437 43.98 -27.41 -10.21
C LEU A 437 43.16 -28.66 -10.54
N HIS A 438 41.90 -28.47 -10.95
CA HIS A 438 40.99 -29.54 -11.35
C HIS A 438 41.51 -30.26 -12.60
N ALA A 439 41.89 -29.51 -13.64
CA ALA A 439 42.45 -30.06 -14.88
C ALA A 439 43.75 -30.84 -14.66
N LYS A 440 44.57 -30.42 -13.68
CA LYS A 440 45.79 -31.15 -13.30
C LYS A 440 45.50 -32.44 -12.53
N SER A 441 44.41 -32.49 -11.76
CA SER A 441 44.13 -33.58 -10.81
C SER A 441 43.10 -34.59 -11.32
N ARG A 442 42.47 -34.34 -12.46
CA ARG A 442 41.44 -35.19 -13.06
C ARG A 442 41.83 -35.58 -14.48
N LEU A 443 41.45 -36.78 -14.87
CA LEU A 443 41.65 -37.25 -16.24
C LEU A 443 40.63 -36.58 -17.17
N GLY A 444 41.12 -35.98 -18.25
CA GLY A 444 40.33 -35.53 -19.37
C GLY A 444 39.94 -36.69 -20.28
N VAL A 445 39.30 -36.38 -21.41
CA VAL A 445 38.77 -37.38 -22.35
C VAL A 445 39.90 -38.19 -23.02
N SER A 446 41.04 -37.57 -23.33
CA SER A 446 42.22 -38.24 -23.87
C SER A 446 42.85 -39.18 -22.85
N GLU A 447 43.01 -38.70 -21.62
CA GLU A 447 43.65 -39.44 -20.54
C GLU A 447 42.78 -40.63 -20.09
N ASP A 448 41.46 -40.49 -20.04
CA ASP A 448 40.54 -41.59 -19.70
C ASP A 448 40.62 -42.72 -20.74
N LYS A 449 40.72 -42.37 -22.03
CA LYS A 449 40.95 -43.36 -23.11
C LYS A 449 42.29 -44.08 -22.94
N ARG A 450 43.35 -43.36 -22.59
CA ARG A 450 44.68 -43.96 -22.34
C ARG A 450 44.67 -44.87 -21.11
N LYS A 451 44.01 -44.46 -20.03
CA LYS A 451 43.78 -45.31 -18.85
C LYS A 451 43.02 -46.60 -19.23
N ALA A 452 41.98 -46.49 -20.04
CA ALA A 452 41.24 -47.65 -20.54
C ALA A 452 42.14 -48.58 -21.38
N ALA A 453 42.99 -48.02 -22.24
CA ALA A 453 43.97 -48.79 -23.02
C ALA A 453 44.95 -49.55 -22.12
N LEU A 454 45.50 -48.90 -21.08
CA LEU A 454 46.40 -49.53 -20.10
C LEU A 454 45.75 -50.68 -19.33
N LEU A 455 44.45 -50.58 -19.01
CA LEU A 455 43.71 -51.66 -18.34
C LEU A 455 43.58 -52.92 -19.22
N SER A 456 43.48 -52.73 -20.53
CA SER A 456 43.41 -53.81 -21.52
C SER A 456 44.77 -54.20 -22.13
N ASP A 457 45.87 -53.61 -21.65
CA ASP A 457 47.19 -53.77 -22.26
C ASP A 457 47.72 -55.20 -22.12
N MET A 458 48.31 -55.73 -23.20
CA MET A 458 48.86 -57.09 -23.23
C MET A 458 49.97 -57.29 -22.19
N ARG A 459 50.78 -56.26 -21.88
CA ARG A 459 51.84 -56.32 -20.87
C ARG A 459 51.24 -56.55 -19.49
N LEU A 460 50.18 -55.82 -19.15
CA LEU A 460 49.45 -56.00 -17.89
C LEU A 460 48.80 -57.38 -17.79
N GLN A 461 48.19 -57.88 -18.88
CA GLN A 461 47.61 -59.22 -18.92
C GLN A 461 48.68 -60.32 -18.75
N THR A 462 49.89 -60.09 -19.27
CA THR A 462 51.03 -61.00 -19.10
C THR A 462 51.50 -61.01 -17.65
N LEU A 463 51.71 -59.84 -17.05
CA LEU A 463 52.06 -59.70 -15.63
C LEU A 463 51.01 -60.38 -14.72
N LEU A 464 49.73 -60.26 -15.03
CA LEU A 464 48.66 -60.94 -14.27
C LEU A 464 48.75 -62.46 -14.33
N LYS A 465 49.10 -63.03 -15.48
CA LYS A 465 49.32 -64.48 -15.61
C LYS A 465 50.57 -64.94 -14.87
N LEU A 466 51.66 -64.18 -15.01
CA LEU A 466 52.92 -64.46 -14.34
C LEU A 466 52.80 -64.36 -12.81
N ALA A 467 51.90 -63.51 -12.31
CA ALA A 467 51.66 -63.37 -10.88
C ALA A 467 51.17 -64.68 -10.23
N GLY A 468 50.65 -65.65 -11.01
CA GLY A 468 50.29 -66.98 -10.50
C GLY A 468 51.49 -67.84 -10.05
N ILE A 469 52.73 -67.45 -10.39
CA ILE A 469 53.96 -68.14 -9.97
C ILE A 469 54.36 -67.59 -8.59
N ASP A 470 54.68 -68.47 -7.64
CA ASP A 470 54.90 -68.08 -6.22
C ASP A 470 56.15 -67.22 -5.98
N LEU A 471 57.07 -67.17 -6.93
CA LEU A 471 58.33 -66.42 -6.82
C LEU A 471 58.25 -64.99 -7.36
N MET A 472 57.09 -64.56 -7.89
CA MET A 472 56.96 -63.26 -8.55
C MET A 472 56.62 -62.09 -7.60
N PRO A 473 57.09 -60.84 -7.87
CA PRO A 473 56.84 -59.65 -7.03
C PRO A 473 55.39 -59.12 -7.03
N ARG A 474 54.41 -59.91 -6.58
CA ARG A 474 52.95 -59.61 -6.63
C ARG A 474 52.56 -58.24 -6.04
N GLN A 475 53.30 -57.75 -5.04
CA GLN A 475 53.02 -56.47 -4.39
C GLN A 475 53.14 -55.29 -5.36
N GLN A 476 54.16 -55.27 -6.23
CA GLN A 476 54.37 -54.19 -7.20
C GLN A 476 53.21 -54.07 -8.19
N LEU A 477 52.70 -55.21 -8.66
CA LEU A 477 51.54 -55.26 -9.56
C LEU A 477 50.26 -54.79 -8.86
N THR A 478 50.08 -55.16 -7.58
CA THR A 478 48.93 -54.73 -6.78
C THR A 478 48.94 -53.21 -6.54
N GLU A 479 50.10 -52.65 -6.21
CA GLU A 479 50.30 -51.20 -6.08
C GLU A 479 50.04 -50.45 -7.39
N PHE A 480 50.50 -50.99 -8.52
CA PHE A 480 50.22 -50.45 -9.84
C PHE A 480 48.71 -50.42 -10.15
N GLN A 481 48.01 -51.52 -9.91
CA GLN A 481 46.57 -51.62 -10.14
C GLN A 481 45.77 -50.67 -9.24
N ASN A 482 46.13 -50.56 -7.96
CA ASN A 482 45.50 -49.64 -7.03
C ASN A 482 45.70 -48.17 -7.45
N ARG A 483 46.89 -47.83 -7.94
CA ARG A 483 47.21 -46.49 -8.46
C ARG A 483 46.41 -46.17 -9.73
N LEU A 484 46.27 -47.14 -10.64
CA LEU A 484 45.50 -46.98 -11.88
C LEU A 484 44.02 -46.80 -11.57
N ALA A 485 43.48 -47.59 -10.64
CA ALA A 485 42.10 -47.49 -10.17
C ALA A 485 41.82 -46.14 -9.49
N GLY A 486 42.78 -45.61 -8.72
CA GLY A 486 42.67 -44.33 -8.00
C GLY A 486 42.53 -43.08 -8.87
N LEU A 487 42.91 -43.13 -10.15
CA LEU A 487 42.78 -41.99 -11.07
C LEU A 487 41.30 -41.67 -11.38
N ARG A 488 40.85 -40.46 -11.00
CA ARG A 488 39.47 -40.00 -11.17
C ARG A 488 39.29 -39.19 -12.47
N ARG A 489 38.18 -39.43 -13.17
CA ARG A 489 37.79 -38.71 -14.39
C ARG A 489 36.78 -37.61 -14.10
N CYS A 490 36.92 -36.45 -14.76
CA CYS A 490 35.90 -35.39 -14.74
C CYS A 490 36.14 -34.40 -15.90
N PHE A 491 35.20 -34.31 -16.82
CA PHE A 491 35.28 -33.46 -18.03
C PHE A 491 34.05 -32.54 -18.21
N ALA A 492 33.07 -32.63 -17.32
CA ALA A 492 31.80 -31.89 -17.42
C ALA A 492 31.83 -30.52 -16.72
N LEU A 493 32.89 -30.20 -15.97
CA LEU A 493 33.01 -28.96 -15.22
C LEU A 493 33.06 -27.74 -16.15
N THR A 494 32.19 -26.76 -15.90
CA THR A 494 32.21 -25.47 -16.60
C THR A 494 32.43 -24.30 -15.66
N GLU A 495 32.87 -23.16 -16.19
CA GLU A 495 32.98 -21.90 -15.42
C GLU A 495 31.62 -21.46 -14.83
N GLN A 496 30.54 -21.66 -15.58
CA GLN A 496 29.19 -21.28 -15.15
C GLN A 496 28.71 -22.10 -13.94
N GLU A 497 29.06 -23.39 -13.88
CA GLU A 497 28.77 -24.22 -12.71
C GLU A 497 29.56 -23.76 -11.48
N LEU A 498 30.82 -23.32 -11.68
CA LEU A 498 31.62 -22.77 -10.59
C LEU A 498 31.11 -21.40 -10.13
N ASP A 499 30.52 -20.62 -11.02
CA ASP A 499 29.87 -19.37 -10.63
C ASP A 499 28.71 -19.61 -9.63
N ALA A 500 28.01 -20.74 -9.73
CA ALA A 500 26.98 -21.13 -8.77
C ALA A 500 27.55 -21.73 -7.47
N THR A 501 28.58 -22.57 -7.54
CA THR A 501 29.16 -23.28 -6.38
C THR A 501 30.69 -23.39 -6.50
N PRO A 502 31.47 -23.11 -5.44
CA PRO A 502 32.93 -23.11 -5.54
C PRO A 502 33.55 -24.51 -5.67
N VAL A 503 32.74 -25.57 -5.60
CA VAL A 503 33.20 -26.96 -5.73
C VAL A 503 32.55 -27.58 -6.94
N CYS A 504 33.33 -28.36 -7.71
CA CYS A 504 32.84 -29.12 -8.86
C CYS A 504 31.66 -30.03 -8.44
N PRO A 505 30.46 -29.83 -9.01
CA PRO A 505 29.28 -30.61 -8.62
C PRO A 505 29.35 -32.07 -9.09
N HIS A 506 30.19 -32.35 -10.10
CA HIS A 506 30.28 -33.68 -10.71
C HIS A 506 31.20 -34.64 -9.96
N CYS A 507 32.32 -34.14 -9.40
CA CYS A 507 33.31 -34.99 -8.75
C CYS A 507 33.69 -34.57 -7.32
N GLY A 508 33.17 -33.44 -6.83
CA GLY A 508 33.40 -32.97 -5.46
C GLY A 508 34.84 -32.63 -5.13
N PHE A 509 35.68 -32.32 -6.14
CA PHE A 509 37.11 -32.10 -5.97
C PHE A 509 37.42 -31.02 -4.93
N ARG A 510 38.25 -31.33 -3.94
CA ARG A 510 38.69 -30.37 -2.91
C ARG A 510 40.22 -30.40 -2.79
N PRO A 511 40.92 -29.42 -3.40
CA PRO A 511 42.38 -29.32 -3.31
C PRO A 511 42.95 -29.33 -1.89
N SER A 512 42.21 -28.83 -0.90
CA SER A 512 42.63 -28.82 0.51
C SER A 512 42.74 -30.22 1.14
N VAL A 513 41.92 -31.17 0.67
CA VAL A 513 41.86 -32.54 1.21
C VAL A 513 42.61 -33.50 0.31
N GLU A 514 42.45 -33.34 -0.99
CA GLU A 514 43.17 -34.07 -2.02
C GLU A 514 44.48 -33.31 -2.26
N GLN A 515 45.45 -33.47 -1.34
CA GLN A 515 46.84 -33.00 -1.55
C GLN A 515 47.27 -33.31 -2.99
N ALA A 516 48.07 -32.42 -3.58
CA ALA A 516 48.54 -32.41 -4.97
C ALA A 516 49.37 -33.64 -5.40
N ALA A 517 48.88 -34.84 -5.09
CA ALA A 517 49.39 -36.12 -5.50
C ALA A 517 48.89 -36.38 -6.93
N ALA A 518 49.69 -35.78 -7.82
CA ALA A 518 50.08 -36.30 -9.10
C ALA A 518 49.20 -35.92 -10.31
N MET A 519 49.85 -35.12 -11.17
CA MET A 519 49.45 -34.67 -12.49
C MET A 519 48.85 -35.81 -13.32
N GLY A 520 47.52 -35.85 -13.47
CA GLY A 520 46.80 -36.99 -14.05
C GLY A 520 47.34 -37.45 -15.40
N ALA A 521 47.73 -36.52 -16.27
CA ALA A 521 48.35 -36.84 -17.56
C ALA A 521 49.76 -37.46 -17.42
N GLN A 522 50.63 -36.82 -16.63
CA GLN A 522 52.01 -37.30 -16.41
C GLN A 522 52.07 -38.60 -15.61
N VAL A 523 51.06 -38.86 -14.78
CA VAL A 523 50.91 -40.15 -14.09
C VAL A 523 50.63 -41.26 -15.08
N ILE A 524 49.78 -41.05 -16.08
CA ILE A 524 49.49 -42.07 -17.11
C ILE A 524 50.74 -42.36 -17.95
N ASP A 525 51.51 -41.34 -18.34
CA ASP A 525 52.79 -41.53 -19.05
C ASP A 525 53.78 -42.36 -18.22
N ASN A 526 53.93 -42.01 -16.94
CA ASN A 526 54.82 -42.75 -16.04
C ASN A 526 54.34 -44.18 -15.79
N MET A 527 53.02 -44.42 -15.72
CA MET A 527 52.46 -45.75 -15.54
C MET A 527 52.63 -46.63 -16.78
N ASP A 528 52.57 -46.03 -17.97
CA ASP A 528 52.85 -46.74 -19.23
C ASP A 528 54.30 -47.23 -19.28
N ALA A 529 55.27 -46.37 -18.94
CA ALA A 529 56.68 -46.75 -18.83
C ALA A 529 56.94 -47.77 -17.72
N GLN A 530 56.26 -47.64 -16.57
CA GLN A 530 56.39 -48.57 -15.45
C GLN A 530 55.93 -49.99 -15.82
N LEU A 531 54.95 -50.15 -16.72
CA LEU A 531 54.55 -51.47 -17.21
C LEU A 531 55.67 -52.16 -18.00
N ASP A 532 56.43 -51.42 -18.81
CA ASP A 532 57.58 -51.96 -19.54
C ASP A 532 58.68 -52.42 -18.58
N GLU A 533 59.01 -51.58 -17.60
CA GLU A 533 60.02 -51.90 -16.58
C GLU A 533 59.63 -53.12 -15.74
N MET A 534 58.37 -53.20 -15.30
CA MET A 534 57.88 -54.36 -14.55
C MET A 534 57.94 -55.64 -15.38
N LEU A 535 57.51 -55.59 -16.65
CA LEU A 535 57.54 -56.76 -17.52
C LEU A 535 58.98 -57.23 -17.78
N ALA A 536 59.90 -56.30 -18.03
CA ALA A 536 61.32 -56.61 -18.21
C ALA A 536 61.93 -57.21 -16.93
N GLY A 537 61.66 -56.62 -15.77
CA GLY A 537 62.15 -57.10 -14.48
C GLY A 537 61.61 -58.48 -14.10
N TRP A 538 60.33 -58.75 -14.34
CA TRP A 538 59.71 -60.06 -14.11
C TRP A 538 60.25 -61.11 -15.08
N THR A 539 60.51 -60.74 -16.33
CA THR A 539 61.15 -61.63 -17.32
C THR A 539 62.57 -62.00 -16.88
N GLY A 540 63.38 -61.03 -16.44
CA GLY A 540 64.72 -61.29 -15.92
C GLY A 540 64.71 -62.17 -14.66
N THR A 541 63.73 -61.97 -13.78
CA THR A 541 63.52 -62.83 -12.60
C THR A 541 63.21 -64.27 -13.00
N LEU A 542 62.36 -64.49 -14.01
CA LEU A 542 62.08 -65.85 -14.50
C LEU A 542 63.30 -66.52 -15.12
N VAL A 543 64.03 -65.81 -15.99
CA VAL A 543 65.23 -66.34 -16.65
C VAL A 543 66.29 -66.70 -15.60
N GLY A 544 66.58 -65.81 -14.66
CA GLY A 544 67.58 -66.07 -13.61
C GLY A 544 67.20 -67.20 -12.64
N ASN A 545 65.91 -67.52 -12.50
CA ASN A 545 65.46 -68.68 -11.70
C ASN A 545 65.37 -69.99 -12.51
N LEU A 546 65.44 -69.92 -13.84
CA LEU A 546 65.45 -71.07 -14.75
C LEU A 546 66.86 -71.42 -15.24
N GLU A 547 67.85 -70.54 -15.06
CA GLU A 547 69.27 -70.82 -15.30
C GLU A 547 69.80 -71.76 -14.21
N ASP A 548 70.35 -72.91 -14.65
CA ASP A 548 70.91 -73.96 -13.78
C ASP A 548 72.14 -73.39 -13.03
N PRO A 549 72.21 -73.45 -11.68
CA PRO A 549 73.36 -72.92 -10.95
C PRO A 549 74.59 -73.78 -11.26
N ILE A 550 75.55 -73.20 -12.00
CA ILE A 550 76.87 -73.81 -12.27
C ILE A 550 77.72 -73.82 -11.01
#